data_AF-A0A497KUC4-F1
#
_entry.id   AF-A0A497KUC4-F1
#
_cell.length_a   1.000
_cell.length_b   1.000
_cell.length_c   1.000
_cell.angle_alpha   90.00
_cell.angle_beta   90.00
_cell.angle_gamma   90.00
#
_symmetry.space_group_name_H-M   'P 1'
#
loop_
_entity.id
_entity.type
_entity.pdbx_description
1 polymer ?
#
loop_
_entity_poly.entity_id
_entity_poly.type
_entity_poly.pdbx_seq_one_letter_code
_entity_poly.pdbx_strand_id
1 'polypeptide(L)'
;MSVEEALREISIIEDLVKPYEYQVYEARKVLDELAALRETLSKMDKKELEDAVKRISNLESQAAPYRGYEPVEEILQHAQRLREELKKLLEA
;
A
#
# COMPACT_ATOMS: atom_id res chain seq x y z
N MET A 1 12.77 -11.45 -1.02
CA MET A 1 11.39 -11.91 -0.72
C MET A 1 10.55 -11.82 -1.98
N SER A 2 9.42 -12.54 -2.05
CA SER A 2 8.65 -12.77 -3.28
C SER A 2 7.53 -11.76 -3.49
N VAL A 3 7.09 -11.64 -4.73
CA VAL A 3 5.89 -10.88 -5.14
C VAL A 3 4.65 -11.29 -4.31
N GLU A 4 4.58 -12.54 -3.85
CA GLU A 4 3.46 -13.04 -3.03
C GLU A 4 3.34 -12.32 -1.69
N GLU A 5 4.45 -11.95 -1.04
CA GLU A 5 4.36 -11.23 0.24
C GLU A 5 3.85 -9.80 0.01
N ALA A 6 4.33 -9.13 -1.04
CA ALA A 6 3.82 -7.81 -1.41
C ALA A 6 2.32 -7.86 -1.72
N LEU A 7 1.85 -8.90 -2.41
CA LEU A 7 0.42 -9.11 -2.66
C LEU A 7 -0.37 -9.39 -1.37
N ARG A 8 0.20 -10.14 -0.43
CA ARG A 8 -0.43 -10.39 0.88
C ARG A 8 -0.59 -9.09 1.68
N GLU A 9 0.47 -8.28 1.76
CA GLU A 9 0.43 -6.99 2.46
C GLU A 9 -0.62 -6.06 1.83
N ILE A 10 -0.73 -6.02 0.50
CA ILE A 10 -1.79 -5.27 -0.19
C ILE A 10 -3.18 -5.74 0.25
N SER A 11 -3.45 -7.04 0.24
CA SER A 11 -4.76 -7.55 0.63
C SER A 11 -5.13 -7.23 2.09
N ILE A 12 -4.16 -7.28 3.01
CA ILE A 12 -4.41 -6.91 4.40
C ILE A 12 -4.80 -5.43 4.50
N ILE A 13 -4.08 -4.54 3.81
CA ILE A 13 -4.41 -3.11 3.79
C ILE A 13 -5.78 -2.89 3.16
N GLU A 14 -6.09 -3.56 2.04
CA GLU A 14 -7.41 -3.48 1.41
C GLU A 14 -8.52 -3.85 2.41
N ASP A 15 -8.38 -4.96 3.14
CA ASP A 15 -9.37 -5.42 4.12
C ASP A 15 -9.55 -4.45 5.30
N LEU A 16 -8.47 -3.79 5.74
CA LEU A 16 -8.52 -2.77 6.80
C LEU A 16 -9.16 -1.45 6.33
N VAL A 17 -8.96 -1.07 5.06
CA VAL A 17 -9.45 0.20 4.51
C VAL A 17 -10.90 0.08 4.02
N LYS A 18 -11.30 -1.07 3.48
CA LYS A 18 -12.61 -1.32 2.86
C LYS A 18 -13.83 -0.94 3.72
N PRO A 19 -13.86 -1.16 5.05
CA PRO A 19 -14.96 -0.70 5.90
C PRO A 19 -15.19 0.81 5.85
N TYR A 20 -14.16 1.58 5.49
CA TYR A 20 -14.17 3.03 5.44
C TYR A 20 -14.36 3.61 4.03
N GLU A 21 -14.44 2.77 2.98
CA GLU A 21 -14.54 3.19 1.55
C GLU A 21 -15.61 4.26 1.31
N TYR A 22 -16.78 4.09 1.94
CA TYR A 22 -17.93 5.01 1.81
C TYR A 22 -18.00 6.03 2.96
N GLN A 23 -17.09 5.96 3.92
CA GLN A 23 -17.07 6.84 5.09
C GLN A 23 -16.14 8.04 4.88
N VAL A 24 -15.01 7.82 4.22
CA VAL A 24 -14.00 8.86 3.95
C VAL A 24 -13.52 8.76 2.50
N TYR A 25 -13.38 9.92 1.84
CA TYR A 25 -12.96 10.00 0.45
C TYR A 25 -11.58 9.35 0.23
N GLU A 26 -10.69 9.50 1.22
CA GLU A 26 -9.33 8.99 1.23
C GLU A 26 -9.29 7.45 1.19
N ALA A 27 -10.26 6.76 1.80
CA ALA A 27 -10.28 5.29 1.83
C ALA A 27 -10.47 4.71 0.41
N ARG A 28 -11.40 5.28 -0.36
CA ARG A 28 -11.60 4.88 -1.75
C ARG A 28 -10.35 5.11 -2.60
N LYS A 29 -9.70 6.27 -2.43
CA LYS A 29 -8.46 6.59 -3.14
C LYS A 29 -7.34 5.61 -2.80
N VAL A 30 -7.21 5.23 -1.53
CA VAL A 30 -6.23 4.21 -1.10
C VAL A 30 -6.52 2.87 -1.77
N LEU A 31 -7.78 2.42 -1.83
CA LEU A 31 -8.16 1.17 -2.49
C LEU A 31 -7.85 1.18 -3.99
N ASP A 32 -8.12 2.29 -4.68
CA ASP A 32 -7.80 2.45 -6.11
C ASP A 32 -6.27 2.39 -6.34
N GLU A 33 -5.48 3.02 -5.46
CA GLU A 33 -4.01 2.97 -5.54
C GLU A 33 -3.45 1.56 -5.27
N LEU A 34 -4.02 0.83 -4.31
CA LEU A 34 -3.66 -0.56 -4.00
C LEU A 34 -4.01 -1.52 -5.14
N ALA A 35 -5.16 -1.32 -5.78
CA ALA A 35 -5.55 -2.11 -6.96
C ALA A 35 -4.56 -1.91 -8.13
N ALA A 36 -4.16 -0.66 -8.40
CA ALA A 36 -3.15 -0.36 -9.41
C ALA A 36 -1.80 -1.01 -9.07
N LEU A 37 -1.41 -0.96 -7.80
CA LEU A 37 -0.17 -1.58 -7.33
C LEU A 37 -0.15 -3.10 -7.54
N ARG A 38 -1.28 -3.78 -7.29
CA ARG A 38 -1.44 -5.21 -7.56
C ARG A 38 -1.22 -5.53 -9.04
N GLU A 39 -1.78 -4.73 -9.94
CA GLU A 39 -1.55 -4.91 -11.38
C GLU A 39 -0.10 -4.71 -11.77
N THR A 40 0.57 -3.69 -11.23
CA THR A 40 2.00 -3.44 -11.46
C THR A 40 2.86 -4.62 -10.99
N LEU A 41 2.59 -5.15 -9.79
CA LEU A 41 3.29 -6.32 -9.26
C LEU A 41 3.11 -7.56 -10.14
N SER A 42 1.93 -7.73 -10.75
CA SER A 42 1.67 -8.84 -11.66
C SER A 42 2.49 -8.78 -12.96
N LYS A 43 2.89 -7.57 -13.37
CA LYS A 43 3.68 -7.32 -14.58
C LYS A 43 5.19 -7.25 -14.32
N MET A 44 5.60 -7.12 -13.05
CA MET A 44 7.00 -6.95 -12.62
C MET A 44 7.74 -5.83 -13.36
N ASP A 45 7.07 -4.74 -13.71
CA ASP A 45 7.71 -3.58 -14.36
C ASP A 45 8.50 -2.77 -13.33
N LYS A 46 9.84 -2.74 -13.45
CA LYS A 46 10.73 -2.03 -12.53
C LYS A 46 10.43 -0.54 -12.40
N LYS A 47 10.03 0.13 -13.49
CA LYS A 47 9.74 1.57 -13.46
C LYS A 47 8.43 1.83 -12.71
N GLU A 48 7.42 1.01 -12.96
CA GLU A 48 6.16 1.12 -12.22
C GLU A 48 6.33 0.74 -10.74
N LEU A 49 7.23 -0.19 -10.41
CA LEU A 49 7.58 -0.56 -9.03
C LEU A 49 8.25 0.60 -8.27
N GLU A 50 9.13 1.38 -8.92
CA GLU A 50 9.68 2.60 -8.33
C GLU A 50 8.60 3.65 -8.05
N ASP A 51 7.69 3.86 -9.01
CA ASP A 51 6.58 4.80 -8.84
C ASP A 51 5.61 4.33 -7.75
N ALA A 52 5.39 3.03 -7.62
CA ALA A 52 4.65 2.41 -6.53
C ALA A 52 5.24 2.69 -5.14
N VAL A 53 6.55 2.54 -4.96
CA VAL A 53 7.24 2.86 -3.69
C VAL A 53 7.01 4.32 -3.30
N LYS A 54 7.03 5.23 -4.27
CA LYS A 54 6.74 6.66 -4.05
C LYS A 54 5.28 6.89 -3.65
N ARG A 55 4.33 6.22 -4.32
CA ARG A 55 2.90 6.30 -3.99
C ARG A 55 2.61 5.85 -2.57
N ILE A 56 3.14 4.70 -2.13
CA ILE A 56 2.96 4.23 -0.75
C ILE A 56 3.51 5.24 0.26
N SER A 57 4.70 5.79 0.01
CA SER A 57 5.27 6.81 0.90
C SER A 57 4.40 8.08 0.97
N ASN A 58 3.72 8.42 -0.12
CA ASN A 58 2.75 9.51 -0.16
C ASN A 58 1.44 9.16 0.59
N LEU A 59 0.99 7.91 0.55
CA LEU A 59 -0.15 7.44 1.35
C LEU A 59 0.17 7.46 2.85
N GLU A 60 1.35 7.00 3.25
CA GLU A 60 1.83 7.10 4.64
C GLU A 60 1.82 8.56 5.13
N SER A 61 2.21 9.50 4.27
CA SER A 61 2.19 10.95 4.57
C SER A 61 0.77 11.51 4.68
N GLN A 62 -0.14 11.08 3.80
CA GLN A 62 -1.56 11.46 3.84
C GLN A 62 -2.28 10.89 5.07
N ALA A 63 -1.82 9.76 5.61
CA ALA A 63 -2.34 9.18 6.84
C ALA A 63 -1.84 9.87 8.12
N ALA A 64 -0.87 10.80 8.03
CA ALA A 64 -0.31 11.50 9.19
C ALA A 64 -1.34 12.20 10.10
N PRO A 65 -2.39 12.88 9.58
CA PRO A 65 -3.45 13.49 10.40
C PRO A 65 -4.29 12.47 11.19
N TYR A 66 -4.29 11.22 10.75
CA TYR A 66 -5.07 10.13 11.31
C TYR A 66 -4.23 9.19 12.21
N ARG A 67 -3.01 9.59 12.56
CA ARG A 67 -2.19 8.86 13.56
C ARG A 67 -2.85 8.85 14.93
N GLY A 68 -2.62 7.76 15.66
CA GLY A 68 -3.25 7.49 16.96
C GLY A 68 -4.63 6.83 16.88
N TYR A 69 -5.19 6.65 15.67
CA TYR A 69 -6.31 5.74 15.45
C TYR A 69 -5.78 4.34 15.18
N GLU A 70 -6.20 3.38 16.00
CA GLU A 70 -5.70 1.99 15.96
C GLU A 70 -5.74 1.34 14.56
N PRO A 71 -6.84 1.47 13.76
CA PRO A 71 -6.87 0.92 12.41
C PRO A 71 -5.85 1.56 11.46
N VAL A 72 -5.56 2.86 11.66
CA VAL A 72 -4.63 3.61 10.80
C VAL A 72 -3.18 3.24 11.12
N GLU A 73 -2.86 3.03 12.40
CA GLU A 73 -1.53 2.55 12.80
C GLU A 73 -1.26 1.15 12.23
N GLU A 74 -2.25 0.27 12.22
CA GLU A 74 -2.13 -1.07 11.61
C GLU A 74 -1.92 -0.96 10.08
N ILE A 75 -2.71 -0.14 9.40
CA ILE A 75 -2.54 0.15 7.96
C ILE A 75 -1.12 0.69 7.67
N LEU A 76 -0.62 1.61 8.49
CA LEU A 76 0.71 2.19 8.32
C LEU A 76 1.84 1.15 8.50
N GLN A 77 1.69 0.21 9.43
CA GLN A 77 2.66 -0.87 9.60
C GLN A 77 2.73 -1.78 8.38
N HIS A 78 1.57 -2.17 7.84
CA HIS A 78 1.50 -2.99 6.62
C HIS A 78 2.01 -2.22 5.39
N ALA A 79 1.68 -0.94 5.27
CA ALA A 79 2.21 -0.08 4.20
C ALA A 79 3.75 0.02 4.25
N GLN A 80 4.33 0.14 5.45
CA GLN A 80 5.77 0.18 5.62
C GLN A 80 6.42 -1.15 5.17
N ARG A 81 5.85 -2.30 5.57
CA ARG A 81 6.34 -3.63 5.14
C ARG A 81 6.26 -3.78 3.64
N LEU A 82 5.12 -3.44 3.04
CA LEU A 82 4.93 -3.45 1.59
C LEU A 82 6.00 -2.62 0.86
N ARG A 83 6.31 -1.42 1.37
CA ARG A 83 7.36 -0.57 0.81
C ARG A 83 8.74 -1.22 0.90
N GLU A 84 9.07 -1.85 2.02
CA GLU A 84 10.34 -2.57 2.19
C GLU A 84 10.44 -3.74 1.22
N GLU A 85 9.34 -4.46 0.98
CA GLU A 85 9.30 -5.55 0.01
C GLU A 85 9.48 -5.08 -1.43
N LEU A 86 8.81 -4.00 -1.81
CA LEU A 86 8.99 -3.40 -3.13
C LEU A 86 10.43 -2.92 -3.36
N LYS A 87 11.07 -2.33 -2.34
CA LYS A 87 12.48 -1.93 -2.43
C LYS A 87 13.40 -3.13 -2.66
N LYS A 88 13.18 -4.24 -1.94
CA LYS A 88 13.95 -5.48 -2.16
C LYS A 88 13.77 -6.03 -3.57
N LEU A 89 12.58 -5.89 -4.17
CA LEU A 89 12.32 -6.30 -5.56
C LEU A 89 13.04 -5.41 -6.59
N LEU A 90 13.29 -4.14 -6.27
CA LEU A 90 14.05 -3.22 -7.12
C LEU A 90 15.56 -3.46 -7.06
N GLU A 91 16.06 -3.85 -5.90
CA GLU A 91 17.48 -4.19 -5.67
C GLU A 91 17.87 -5.59 -6.21
N ALA A 92 16.88 -6.41 -6.59
CA ALA A 92 17.06 -7.74 -7.21
C ALA A 92 17.20 -7.67 -8.74
#